data_AF-A0A838JH16-F1
#
_entry.id   AF-A0A838JH16-F1
#
_cell.length_a   1.000
_cell.length_b   1.000
_cell.length_c   1.000
_cell.angle_alpha   90.00
_cell.angle_beta   90.00
_cell.angle_gamma   90.00
#
_symmetry.space_group_name_H-M   'P 1'
#
loop_
_entity.id
_entity.type
_entity.pdbx_description
1 polymer ?
#
loop_
_entity_poly.entity_id
_entity_poly.type
_entity_poly.pdbx_seq_one_letter_code
_entity_poly.pdbx_strand_id
1 'polypeptide(L)' 'MKFGICTSFREVQALDEIAFDYLEESVQRFLIPEKPHEDFADRLRDARNISIPIETANSFLPADLSLVETPQ' A
#
# COMPACT_ATOMS: atom_id res chain seq x y z
N MET A 1 -9.44 -19.15 -5.80
CA MET A 1 -9.72 -18.17 -4.73
C MET A 1 -8.37 -17.59 -4.35
N LYS A 2 -8.26 -16.26 -4.20
CA LYS A 2 -7.03 -15.59 -3.77
C LYS A 2 -7.20 -15.01 -2.36
N PHE A 3 -6.19 -15.11 -1.52
CA PHE A 3 -6.14 -14.56 -0.17
C PHE A 3 -5.07 -13.47 -0.10
N GLY A 4 -5.46 -12.27 0.32
CA GLY A 4 -4.55 -11.14 0.46
C GLY A 4 -4.35 -10.76 1.91
N ILE A 5 -3.22 -10.13 2.20
CA ILE A 5 -2.96 -9.50 3.50
C ILE A 5 -2.71 -8.00 3.34
N CYS A 6 -3.20 -7.23 4.30
CA CYS A 6 -2.91 -5.79 4.40
C CYS A 6 -1.66 -5.61 5.27
N THR A 7 -0.53 -5.29 4.66
CA THR A 7 0.72 -4.99 5.38
C THR A 7 1.66 -4.13 4.54
N SER A 8 2.80 -3.74 5.10
CA SER A 8 3.87 -3.07 4.39
C SER A 8 4.69 -4.05 3.55
N PHE A 9 5.01 -3.68 2.31
CA PHE A 9 5.95 -4.40 1.45
C PHE A 9 7.34 -4.49 2.09
N ARG A 10 7.66 -3.59 3.03
CA ARG A 10 8.91 -3.63 3.81
C ARG A 10 8.91 -4.67 4.92
N GLU A 11 7.73 -5.16 5.30
CA GLU A 11 7.53 -6.10 6.40
C GLU A 11 7.14 -7.48 5.89
N VAL A 12 6.81 -7.63 4.59
CA VAL A 12 6.31 -8.90 4.02
C VAL A 12 7.29 -10.07 4.19
N GLN A 13 8.61 -9.81 4.15
CA GLN A 13 9.62 -10.86 4.37
C GLN A 13 9.56 -11.47 5.78
N ALA A 14 9.00 -10.75 6.76
CA ALA A 14 8.79 -11.29 8.10
C ALA A 14 7.63 -12.30 8.15
N LEU A 15 6.89 -12.48 7.05
CA LEU A 15 5.68 -13.30 6.95
C LEU A 15 5.88 -14.52 6.05
N ASP A 16 7.12 -14.91 5.77
CA ASP A 16 7.46 -16.00 4.84
C ASP A 16 6.83 -17.36 5.18
N GLU A 17 6.40 -17.58 6.43
CA GLU A 17 5.72 -18.80 6.88
C GLU A 17 4.18 -18.76 6.70
N ILE A 18 3.61 -17.60 6.35
CA ILE A 18 2.17 -17.41 6.18
C ILE A 18 1.83 -17.55 4.69
N ALA A 19 0.86 -18.41 4.35
CA ALA A 19 0.41 -18.57 2.97
C ALA A 19 -0.59 -17.46 2.59
N PHE A 20 -0.24 -16.64 1.60
CA PHE A 20 -1.10 -15.64 0.95
C PHE A 20 -0.65 -15.42 -0.50
N ASP A 21 -1.57 -14.93 -1.33
CA ASP A 21 -1.38 -14.80 -2.77
C ASP A 21 -0.92 -13.39 -3.18
N TYR A 22 -1.31 -12.36 -2.41
CA TYR A 22 -1.01 -10.96 -2.75
C TYR A 22 -0.97 -10.05 -1.52
N LEU A 23 -0.35 -8.88 -1.71
CA LEU A 23 -0.36 -7.77 -0.75
C LEU A 23 -1.39 -6.72 -1.16
N GLU A 24 -2.08 -6.20 -0.14
CA GLU A 24 -2.76 -4.91 -0.19
C GLU A 24 -1.90 -3.86 0.52
N GLU A 25 -1.47 -2.83 -0.21
CA GLU A 25 -0.65 -1.74 0.33
C GLU A 25 -1.46 -0.47 0.62
N SER A 26 -0.92 0.45 1.40
CA SER A 26 -1.61 1.72 1.70
C SER A 26 -1.25 2.79 0.68
N VAL A 27 -2.24 3.49 0.10
CA VAL A 27 -2.00 4.61 -0.82
C VAL A 27 -1.12 5.68 -0.16
N GLN A 28 -1.46 6.09 1.06
CA GLN A 28 -0.73 7.15 1.78
C GLN A 28 0.68 6.71 2.17
N ARG A 29 0.88 5.42 2.51
CA ARG A 29 2.20 4.92 2.93
C ARG A 29 3.07 4.48 1.76
N PHE A 30 2.52 3.83 0.74
CA PHE A 30 3.26 3.25 -0.39
C PHE A 30 3.33 4.20 -1.59
N LEU A 31 2.17 4.68 -2.08
CA LEU A 31 2.11 5.55 -3.26
C LEU A 31 2.50 7.00 -2.96
N ILE A 32 2.41 7.41 -1.68
CA ILE A 32 2.84 8.72 -1.17
C ILE A 32 2.44 9.89 -2.10
N PRO A 33 1.14 10.06 -2.39
CA PRO A 33 0.66 10.93 -3.47
C PRO A 33 1.01 12.42 -3.30
N GLU A 34 1.33 12.85 -2.08
CA GLU A 34 1.71 14.23 -1.74
C GLU A 34 3.23 14.48 -1.80
N LYS A 35 4.02 13.46 -2.15
CA LYS A 35 5.47 13.54 -2.26
C LYS A 35 5.92 13.63 -3.73
N PRO A 36 7.13 14.13 -4.00
CA PRO A 36 7.72 14.09 -5.33
C PRO A 36 7.76 12.68 -5.92
N HIS A 37 7.73 12.58 -7.25
CA HIS A 37 7.74 11.31 -7.96
C HIS A 37 8.99 10.48 -7.67
N GLU A 38 10.12 11.14 -7.42
CA GLU A 38 11.41 10.54 -7.10
C GLU A 38 11.33 9.67 -5.84
N ASP A 39 10.62 10.15 -4.80
CA ASP A 39 10.42 9.39 -3.56
C ASP A 39 9.59 8.12 -3.82
N PHE A 40 8.62 8.19 -4.73
CA PHE A 40 7.83 7.02 -5.15
C PHE A 40 8.67 6.06 -5.99
N ALA A 41 9.55 6.57 -6.86
CA ALA A 41 10.40 5.75 -7.71
C ALA A 41 11.34 4.84 -6.89
N ASP A 42 11.85 5.34 -5.76
CA ASP A 42 12.63 4.53 -4.82
C ASP A 42 11.78 3.42 -4.19
N ARG A 43 10.56 3.72 -3.74
CA ARG A 43 9.64 2.70 -3.18
C ARG A 43 9.23 1.66 -4.22
N LEU A 44 9.00 2.07 -5.46
CA LEU A 44 8.67 1.17 -6.56
C LEU A 44 9.83 0.23 -6.87
N ARG A 45 11.07 0.72 -6.80
CA ARG A 45 12.27 -0.12 -6.96
C ARG A 45 12.33 -1.20 -5.87
N ASP A 46 12.13 -0.82 -4.62
CA ASP A 46 12.15 -1.77 -3.50
C ASP A 46 11.01 -2.79 -3.58
N ALA A 47 9.79 -2.32 -3.88
CA ALA A 47 8.62 -3.17 -4.02
C ALA A 47 8.75 -4.18 -5.17
N ARG A 48 9.49 -3.87 -6.24
CA ARG A 48 9.78 -4.83 -7.33
C ARG A 48 10.74 -5.95 -6.94
N ASN A 49 11.45 -5.82 -5.81
CA ASN A 49 12.40 -6.83 -5.34
C ASN A 49 11.76 -7.88 -4.42
N ILE A 50 10.49 -7.71 -4.04
CA ILE A 50 9.78 -8.69 -3.21
C ILE A 50 9.18 -9.79 -4.09
N SER A 51 9.00 -10.99 -3.53
CA SER A 51 8.48 -12.16 -4.24
C SER A 51 6.95 -12.17 -4.41
N ILE A 52 6.23 -11.39 -3.62
CA ILE A 52 4.76 -11.36 -3.60
C ILE A 52 4.22 -10.14 -4.37
N PRO A 53 3.23 -10.29 -5.26
CA PRO A 53 2.65 -9.17 -5.97
C PRO A 53 1.85 -8.24 -5.05
N ILE A 54 1.96 -6.93 -5.29
CA ILE A 54 1.06 -5.92 -4.73
C ILE A 54 -0.07 -5.71 -5.76
N GLU A 55 -1.27 -6.22 -5.47
CA GLU A 55 -2.39 -6.19 -6.43
C GLU A 55 -3.44 -5.12 -6.10
N THR A 56 -3.53 -4.71 -4.83
CA THR A 56 -4.55 -3.77 -4.36
C THR A 56 -3.94 -2.69 -3.46
N ALA A 57 -4.68 -1.59 -3.26
CA ALA A 57 -4.31 -0.56 -2.33
C ALA A 57 -5.50 -0.05 -1.51
N ASN A 58 -5.27 0.18 -0.21
CA ASN A 58 -6.24 0.73 0.74
C ASN A 58 -5.89 2.17 1.15
N SER A 59 -6.73 2.75 2.02
CA SER A 59 -6.56 4.11 2.53
C SER A 59 -6.42 5.16 1.41
N PHE A 60 -7.28 5.08 0.41
CA PHE A 60 -7.28 6.04 -0.70
C PHE A 60 -7.49 7.47 -0.21
N LEU A 61 -8.45 7.68 0.69
CA LEU A 61 -8.66 8.97 1.33
C LEU A 61 -7.61 9.15 2.45
N PRO A 62 -6.93 10.31 2.51
CA PRO A 62 -5.97 10.59 3.56
C PRO A 62 -6.68 10.77 4.91
N ALA A 63 -5.98 10.47 6.00
CA ALA A 63 -6.58 10.43 7.34
C ALA A 63 -6.97 11.81 7.89
N ASP A 64 -6.41 12.88 7.31
CA ASP A 64 -6.69 14.27 7.63
C ASP A 64 -7.77 14.89 6.71
N LEU A 65 -8.35 14.10 5.78
CA LEU A 65 -9.48 14.56 4.98
C LEU A 65 -10.67 14.88 5.89
N SER A 66 -11.00 16.16 6.00
CA SER A 66 -12.15 16.60 6.77
C SER A 66 -13.45 16.21 6.08
N LEU A 67 -14.32 15.50 6.81
CA LEU A 67 -15.68 15.22 6.36
C LEU A 67 -16.53 16.47 6.61
N VAL A 68 -17.15 16.99 5.55
CA VAL A 68 -18.07 18.12 5.61
C VAL A 68 -19.47 17.68 5.20
N GLU A 69 -20.48 18.22 5.86
CA GLU A 69 -21.87 17.99 5.48
C GLU A 69 -22.23 18.80 4.23
N THR A 70 -23.14 18.27 3.40
CA THR A 70 -23.72 19.02 2.28
C THR A 70 -24.64 20.10 2.85
N PRO A 71 -24.53 21.38 2.42
CA PRO A 71 -25.45 22.43 2.83
C PRO A 71 -26.90 22.07 2.48
N GLN A 72 -27.84 22.37 3.38
CA GLN A 72 -29.28 22.23 3.16
C GLN A 72 -29.84 23.30 2.22
#